data_AF-A0A3B9M3Y2-F1
#
_entry.id   AF-A0A3B9M3Y2-F1
#
_cell.length_a   1.000
_cell.length_b   1.000
_cell.length_c   1.000
_cell.angle_alpha   90.00
_cell.angle_beta   90.00
_cell.angle_gamma   90.00
#
_symmetry.space_group_name_H-M   'P 1'
#
loop_
_entity.id
_entity.type
_entity.pdbx_description
1 polymer ?
#
loop_
_entity_poly.entity_id
_entity_poly.type
_entity_poly.pdbx_seq_one_letter_code
_entity_poly.pdbx_strand_id
1 'polypeptide(L)'
;MFAHIFRYRLRCLLRDKETFFWTLLFPLLLALFFHLAFSNINKGEVFKPIDIAVVDDANYQNHHSFKRALEEVSQGDDRLFNLTQASRERCDQLLNDNSIDGYVLVEN
;
A
#
# COMPACT_ATOMS: atom_id res chain seq x y z
N MET A 1 53.65 14.07 -11.51
CA MET A 1 53.87 12.71 -10.95
C MET A 1 52.55 11.98 -10.67
N PHE A 2 51.67 12.53 -9.81
CA PHE A 2 50.38 11.89 -9.47
C PHE A 2 49.41 11.67 -10.63
N ALA A 3 49.22 12.67 -11.50
CA ALA A 3 48.30 12.55 -12.65
C ALA A 3 48.71 11.46 -13.64
N HIS A 4 50.02 11.24 -13.84
CA HIS A 4 50.51 10.14 -14.68
C HIS A 4 50.21 8.78 -14.03
N ILE A 5 50.49 8.63 -12.74
CA ILE A 5 50.22 7.39 -12.00
C ILE A 5 48.72 7.09 -12.01
N PHE A 6 47.88 8.09 -11.72
CA PHE A 6 46.42 7.96 -11.75
C PHE A 6 45.92 7.56 -13.15
N ARG A 7 46.37 8.24 -14.21
CA ARG A 7 45.98 7.93 -15.59
C ARG A 7 46.37 6.52 -16.00
N TYR A 8 47.58 6.07 -15.66
CA TYR A 8 48.02 4.71 -15.97
C TYR A 8 47.25 3.65 -15.17
N ARG A 9 47.00 3.88 -13.88
CA ARG A 9 46.17 2.98 -13.06
C ARG A 9 44.75 2.89 -13.57
N LEU A 10 44.14 4.01 -13.94
CA LEU A 10 42.80 4.04 -14.55
C LEU A 10 42.78 3.29 -15.88
N ARG A 11 43.82 3.44 -16.72
CA ARG A 11 43.95 2.67 -17.96
C ARG A 11 44.07 1.17 -17.73
N CYS A 12 44.79 0.75 -16.68
CA CYS A 12 44.90 -0.67 -16.32
C CYS A 12 43.55 -1.22 -15.83
N LEU A 13 42.85 -0.49 -14.96
CA LEU A 13 41.51 -0.85 -14.46
C LEU A 13 40.49 -0.99 -15.59
N LEU A 14 40.49 -0.05 -16.55
CA LEU A 14 39.59 -0.09 -17.71
C LEU A 14 39.96 -1.15 -18.75
N ARG A 15 41.20 -1.66 -18.73
CA ARG A 15 41.66 -2.72 -19.64
C ARG A 15 41.29 -4.11 -19.15
N ASP A 16 41.11 -4.26 -17.84
CA ASP A 16 40.53 -5.45 -17.25
C ASP A 16 39.00 -5.42 -17.42
N LYS A 17 38.56 -5.84 -18.62
CA LYS A 17 37.16 -5.80 -19.03
C LYS A 17 36.27 -6.64 -18.13
N GLU A 18 36.78 -7.74 -17.60
CA GLU A 18 36.02 -8.66 -16.74
C GLU A 18 35.74 -7.99 -15.39
N THR A 19 36.79 -7.50 -14.72
CA THR A 19 36.63 -6.82 -13.43
C THR A 19 35.78 -5.55 -13.58
N PHE A 20 36.00 -4.75 -14.63
CA PHE A 20 35.24 -3.52 -14.87
C PHE A 20 33.76 -3.81 -15.17
N PHE A 21 33.48 -4.85 -15.97
CA PHE A 21 32.13 -5.27 -16.26
C PHE A 21 31.41 -5.73 -14.99
N TRP A 22 32.01 -6.62 -14.20
CA TRP A 22 31.40 -7.09 -12.96
C TRP A 22 31.25 -5.98 -11.90
N THR A 23 32.20 -5.04 -11.81
CA THR A 23 32.11 -3.90 -10.88
C THR A 23 30.91 -2.99 -11.18
N LEU A 24 30.50 -2.87 -12.44
CA LEU A 24 29.31 -2.10 -12.84
C LEU A 24 28.03 -2.93 -12.86
N LEU A 25 28.11 -4.17 -13.35
CA LEU A 25 26.94 -5.04 -13.51
C LEU A 25 26.41 -5.52 -12.16
N PHE A 26 27.30 -5.86 -11.22
CA PHE A 26 26.91 -6.42 -9.93
C PHE A 26 26.03 -5.46 -9.12
N PRO A 27 26.38 -4.16 -8.93
CA PRO A 27 25.50 -3.22 -8.24
C PRO A 27 24.16 -3.02 -8.93
N LEU A 28 24.10 -3.08 -10.28
CA LEU A 28 22.87 -2.93 -11.03
C LEU A 28 21.93 -4.14 -10.86
N LEU A 29 22.48 -5.36 -10.95
CA LEU A 29 21.74 -6.58 -10.68
C LEU A 29 21.28 -6.64 -9.22
N LEU A 30 22.15 -6.25 -8.30
CA LEU A 30 21.82 -6.18 -6.88
C LEU A 30 20.71 -5.16 -6.64
N ALA A 31 20.80 -3.95 -7.19
CA ALA A 31 19.75 -2.93 -7.09
C ALA A 31 18.41 -3.43 -7.65
N LEU A 32 18.43 -4.18 -8.76
CA LEU A 32 17.23 -4.80 -9.31
C LEU A 32 16.64 -5.85 -8.37
N PHE A 33 17.47 -6.73 -7.79
CA PHE A 33 17.00 -7.72 -6.83
C PHE A 33 16.48 -7.10 -5.54
N PHE A 34 17.14 -6.07 -5.02
CA PHE A 34 16.63 -5.28 -3.90
C PHE A 34 15.30 -4.64 -4.26
N HIS A 35 15.19 -4.01 -5.42
CA HIS A 35 13.93 -3.43 -5.87
C HIS A 35 12.83 -4.50 -5.95
N LEU A 36 13.09 -5.66 -6.54
CA LEU A 36 12.09 -6.73 -6.63
C LEU A 36 11.70 -7.27 -5.24
N ALA A 37 12.69 -7.60 -4.40
CA ALA A 37 12.48 -8.15 -3.06
C ALA A 37 11.73 -7.16 -2.14
N PHE A 38 12.03 -5.86 -2.25
CA PHE A 38 11.45 -4.82 -1.39
C PHE A 38 10.30 -4.04 -2.03
N SER A 39 10.05 -4.16 -3.34
CA SER A 39 8.92 -3.48 -4.03
C SER A 39 7.56 -3.84 -3.44
N ASN A 40 7.48 -5.01 -2.81
CA ASN A 40 6.27 -5.55 -2.23
C ASN A 40 6.29 -5.57 -0.69
N ILE A 41 7.36 -5.06 -0.05
CA ILE A 41 7.46 -5.09 1.42
C ILE A 41 6.34 -4.26 2.06
N ASN A 42 5.96 -3.15 1.43
CA ASN A 42 4.85 -2.32 1.88
C ASN A 42 3.48 -2.82 1.38
N LYS A 43 3.39 -3.72 0.38
CA LYS A 43 2.07 -4.17 -0.12
C LYS A 43 1.36 -5.12 0.84
N GLY A 44 2.08 -5.76 1.75
CA GLY A 44 1.48 -6.47 2.88
C GLY A 44 0.93 -5.53 3.97
N GLU A 45 1.38 -4.27 3.98
CA GLU A 45 0.95 -3.22 4.90
C GLU A 45 0.08 -2.14 4.24
N VAL A 46 -0.21 -2.25 2.93
CA VAL A 46 -1.28 -1.48 2.31
C VAL A 46 -2.55 -1.94 2.98
N PHE A 47 -3.04 -1.10 3.89
CA PHE A 47 -4.24 -1.32 4.67
C PHE A 47 -5.33 -1.85 3.73
N LYS A 48 -5.71 -3.13 3.89
CA LYS A 48 -6.83 -3.66 3.14
C LYS A 48 -8.06 -2.97 3.70
N PRO A 49 -8.82 -2.21 2.90
CA PRO A 49 -10.01 -1.55 3.39
C PRO A 49 -10.96 -2.62 3.92
N ILE A 50 -11.44 -2.43 5.15
CA ILE A 50 -12.35 -3.37 5.80
C ILE A 50 -13.75 -3.10 5.24
N ASP A 51 -14.43 -4.13 4.77
CA ASP A 51 -15.77 -4.01 4.22
C ASP A 51 -16.78 -3.88 5.37
N ILE A 52 -17.35 -2.69 5.57
CA ILE A 52 -18.31 -2.42 6.64
C ILE A 52 -19.64 -1.94 6.08
N ALA A 53 -20.73 -2.40 6.69
CA ALA A 53 -22.06 -1.86 6.41
C ALA A 53 -22.52 -0.91 7.51
N VAL A 54 -23.36 0.06 7.16
CA VAL A 54 -24.05 0.90 8.13
C VAL A 54 -25.54 0.75 7.91
N VAL A 55 -26.28 0.55 9.00
CA VAL A 55 -27.74 0.49 8.96
C VAL A 55 -28.28 1.89 8.69
N ASP A 56 -28.98 2.05 7.56
CA ASP A 56 -29.63 3.30 7.19
C ASP A 56 -30.93 3.49 7.99
N ASP A 57 -30.78 3.89 9.25
CA ASP A 57 -31.87 4.24 10.17
C ASP A 57 -32.00 5.76 10.35
N ALA A 58 -33.17 6.22 10.83
CA ALA A 58 -33.41 7.63 11.13
C ALA A 58 -32.36 8.23 12.09
N ASN A 59 -31.79 7.42 12.99
CA ASN A 59 -30.71 7.84 13.88
C ASN A 59 -29.40 8.08 13.13
N TYR A 60 -29.09 7.28 12.11
CA TYR A 60 -27.92 7.48 11.26
C TYR A 60 -28.06 8.75 10.40
N GLN A 61 -29.26 8.97 9.84
CA GLN A 61 -29.58 10.18 9.06
C GLN A 61 -29.49 11.47 9.89
N ASN A 62 -29.87 11.42 11.17
CA ASN A 62 -29.82 12.58 12.07
C ASN A 62 -28.40 12.90 12.59
N HIS A 63 -27.48 11.94 12.60
CA HIS A 63 -26.11 12.12 13.11
C HIS A 63 -25.12 12.53 12.01
N HIS A 64 -25.22 13.79 11.57
CA HIS A 64 -24.33 14.37 10.55
C HIS A 64 -22.83 14.26 10.87
N SER A 65 -22.44 14.38 12.14
CA SER A 65 -21.04 14.29 12.56
C SER A 65 -20.46 12.89 12.35
N PHE A 66 -21.25 11.85 12.63
CA PHE A 66 -20.83 10.46 12.46
C PHE A 66 -20.73 10.10 10.98
N LYS A 67 -21.73 10.50 10.18
CA LYS A 67 -21.71 10.32 8.72
C LYS A 67 -20.47 10.96 8.09
N ARG A 68 -20.14 12.19 8.48
CA ARG A 68 -18.98 12.92 7.95
C ARG A 68 -17.66 12.25 8.32
N ALA A 69 -17.50 11.85 9.58
CA ALA A 69 -16.30 11.13 10.03
C ALA A 69 -16.12 9.82 9.24
N LEU A 70 -17.22 9.11 8.99
CA LEU A 70 -17.21 7.83 8.30
C LEU A 70 -16.96 7.97 6.79
N GLU A 71 -17.49 9.02 6.17
CA GLU A 71 -17.18 9.39 4.78
C GLU A 71 -15.70 9.79 4.63
N GLU A 72 -15.14 10.56 5.57
CA GLU A 72 -13.73 10.98 5.51
C GLU A 72 -12.76 9.80 5.62
N VAL A 73 -13.05 8.78 6.44
CA VAL A 73 -12.20 7.57 6.55
C VAL A 73 -12.42 6.54 5.43
N SER A 74 -13.49 6.69 4.64
CA SER A 74 -13.83 5.79 3.53
C SER A 74 -13.46 6.37 2.15
N GLN A 75 -12.98 7.61 2.09
CA GLN A 75 -12.59 8.29 0.85
C GLN A 75 -11.07 8.38 0.69
N GLY A 76 -10.59 8.19 -0.55
CA GLY A 76 -9.18 8.32 -0.92
C GLY A 76 -8.49 7.00 -1.28
N ASP A 77 -7.23 7.11 -1.71
CA ASP A 77 -6.39 5.95 -2.05
C ASP A 77 -5.99 5.15 -0.80
N ASP A 78 -5.98 5.79 0.38
CA ASP A 78 -5.69 5.19 1.71
C ASP A 78 -6.95 4.92 2.55
N ARG A 79 -8.10 4.66 1.89
CA ARG A 79 -9.36 4.39 2.60
C ARG A 79 -9.21 3.22 3.58
N LEU A 80 -9.73 3.40 4.79
CA LEU A 80 -9.72 2.37 5.83
C LEU A 80 -10.93 1.44 5.72
N PHE A 81 -12.04 1.95 5.19
CA PHE A 81 -13.31 1.24 5.15
C PHE A 81 -13.96 1.34 3.79
N ASN A 82 -14.59 0.26 3.34
CA ASN A 82 -15.53 0.29 2.22
C ASN A 82 -16.94 0.36 2.79
N LEU A 83 -17.59 1.51 2.63
CA LEU A 83 -18.91 1.74 3.20
C LEU A 83 -20.03 1.24 2.31
N THR A 84 -20.90 0.40 2.86
CA THR A 84 -22.19 0.04 2.25
C THR A 84 -23.35 0.47 3.13
N GLN A 85 -24.30 1.23 2.60
CA GLN A 85 -25.52 1.61 3.33
C GLN A 85 -26.62 0.60 2.98
N ALA A 86 -27.22 -0.04 3.98
CA ALA A 86 -28.22 -1.08 3.80
C ALA A 86 -29.23 -1.08 4.96
N SER A 87 -30.41 -1.70 4.76
CA SER A 87 -31.35 -1.94 5.86
C SER A 87 -30.78 -2.99 6.82
N ARG A 88 -31.32 -3.06 8.05
CA ARG A 88 -30.86 -4.01 9.07
C ARG A 88 -30.87 -5.45 8.56
N GLU A 89 -31.96 -5.86 7.91
CA GLU A 89 -32.12 -7.21 7.36
C GLU A 89 -31.09 -7.49 6.26
N ARG A 90 -30.73 -6.46 5.48
CA ARG A 90 -29.74 -6.59 4.42
C ARG A 90 -28.31 -6.61 4.97
N CYS A 91 -28.01 -5.86 6.02
CA CYS A 91 -26.74 -5.95 6.76
C CYS A 91 -26.55 -7.36 7.34
N ASP A 92 -27.59 -7.94 7.94
CA ASP A 92 -27.54 -9.31 8.45
C ASP A 92 -27.28 -10.34 7.34
N GLN A 93 -27.90 -10.17 6.17
CA GLN A 93 -27.61 -11.01 5.01
C GLN A 93 -26.17 -10.87 4.54
N LEU A 94 -25.68 -9.64 4.39
CA LEU A 94 -24.31 -9.36 3.94
C LEU A 94 -23.25 -9.92 4.91
N LEU A 95 -23.54 -9.88 6.21
CA LEU A 95 -22.68 -10.46 7.24
C LEU A 95 -22.65 -11.99 7.15
N ASN A 96 -23.82 -12.63 6.98
CA ASN A 96 -23.90 -14.08 6.80
C ASN A 96 -23.21 -14.54 5.50
N ASP A 97 -23.33 -13.76 4.43
CA ASP A 97 -22.70 -14.01 3.14
C ASP A 97 -21.18 -13.72 3.15
N ASN A 98 -20.60 -13.33 4.29
CA ASN A 98 -19.18 -12.92 4.45
C ASN A 98 -18.77 -11.83 3.44
N SER A 99 -19.73 -11.01 2.99
CA SER A 99 -19.49 -9.89 2.08
C SER A 99 -19.08 -8.62 2.83
N ILE A 100 -19.27 -8.60 4.15
CA ILE A 100 -18.80 -7.55 5.07
C ILE A 100 -18.19 -8.20 6.31
N ASP A 101 -17.20 -7.55 6.91
CA ASP A 101 -16.58 -7.98 8.17
C ASP A 101 -17.41 -7.56 9.40
N GLY A 102 -18.27 -6.56 9.26
CA GLY A 102 -19.14 -6.08 10.33
C GLY A 102 -20.09 -4.98 9.87
N TYR A 103 -21.12 -4.72 10.68
CA TYR A 103 -22.02 -3.60 10.48
C TYR A 103 -22.12 -2.71 11.73
N VAL A 104 -22.31 -1.41 11.53
CA VAL A 104 -22.49 -0.43 12.60
C VAL A 104 -23.96 -0.05 12.71
N LEU A 105 -24.48 -0.09 13.94
CA LEU A 105 -25.84 0.29 14.27
C LEU A 105 -25.76 1.49 15.22
N VAL A 106 -26.34 2.62 14.80
CA VAL A 106 -26.35 3.85 15.62
C VAL A 106 -27.60 3.82 16.47
N GLU A 107 -27.45 3.34 17.71
CA GLU A 107 -28.46 3.49 18.75
C GLU A 107 -28.31 4.86 19.43
N ASN A 108 -29.45 5.42 19.83
CA ASN A 108 -29.59 6.76 20.36
C ASN A 108 -29.15 6.83 21.83
#